data_AF-A0A3N5LQP5-F1
#
_entry.id   AF-A0A3N5LQP5-F1
#
_cell.length_a   1.000
_cell.length_b   1.000
_cell.length_c   1.000
_cell.angle_alpha   90.00
_cell.angle_beta   90.00
_cell.angle_gamma   90.00
#
_symmetry.space_group_name_H-M   'P 1'
#
loop_
_entity.id
_entity.type
_entity.pdbx_description
1 polymer ?
#
loop_
_entity_poly.entity_id
_entity_poly.type
_entity_poly.pdbx_seq_one_letter_code
_entity_poly.pdbx_strand_id
1 'polypeptide(L)'
;SFFATYARLDGWEPAAANFDPAAPEGATPLGNNSQPNLLDRWVLARLNQVVATVTGSLEHSDTLSATICVEAFLDDLTNWYVRRSRRRFWKSEHDSDKKAAYATLYHVLVKLARLLAPFTPFVTEVIYQNLVRCAYPGAYESVHHCAWPEADASTLDEKLLDQMALARRIASLGLSARGNANLKVRQPLRKALVHVSGSGGASAGRLTDNEMVDIVTDELNVKSLEFVQEESRLVSYRILPDNKLLGPKFGPLFPKVRQALASADPGRVVGFVRSGTPLPIDVDGQAIDLAPEEILVQTQPVEGLAVASDKLITVGIEAQVTPELRAEGMAREIVRRIQAMRKEAGFNIEDRIHTYYLGEGELAEVMQTWSAYISSETLSLQLVNAQPPEGAYIEVHDIDGASLTLGVKR
;
A
#
# COMPACT_ATOMS: atom_id res chain seq x y z
N SER A 1 -4.82 -0.02 21.45
CA SER A 1 -4.40 1.36 21.78
C SER A 1 -5.01 2.37 20.83
N PHE A 2 -4.69 2.37 19.52
CA PHE A 2 -5.21 3.34 18.52
C PHE A 2 -6.72 3.62 18.66
N PHE A 3 -7.58 2.62 18.44
CA PHE A 3 -9.03 2.80 18.50
C PHE A 3 -9.51 3.42 19.81
N ALA A 4 -9.09 2.86 20.96
CA ALA A 4 -9.53 3.30 22.28
C ALA A 4 -9.12 4.74 22.61
N THR A 5 -7.95 5.20 22.16
CA THR A 5 -7.52 6.59 22.36
C THR A 5 -8.40 7.56 21.60
N TYR A 6 -8.61 7.30 20.31
CA TYR A 6 -9.38 8.16 19.42
C TYR A 6 -10.88 8.17 19.78
N ALA A 7 -11.47 6.99 20.01
CA ALA A 7 -12.86 6.88 20.43
C ALA A 7 -13.13 7.61 21.76
N ARG A 8 -12.21 7.53 22.74
CA ARG A 8 -12.36 8.26 24.02
C ARG A 8 -12.25 9.78 23.84
N LEU A 9 -11.31 10.25 23.03
CA LEU A 9 -11.15 11.68 22.74
C LEU A 9 -12.40 12.27 22.10
N ASP A 10 -13.07 11.51 21.25
CA ASP A 10 -14.29 11.93 20.56
C ASP A 10 -15.58 11.59 21.32
N GLY A 11 -15.49 10.95 22.49
CA GLY A 11 -16.65 10.47 23.24
C GLY A 11 -17.53 9.50 22.45
N TRP A 12 -16.94 8.73 21.53
CA TRP A 12 -17.67 7.76 20.72
C TRP A 12 -17.94 6.48 21.53
N GLU A 13 -19.18 6.01 21.48
CA GLU A 13 -19.63 4.76 22.08
C GLU A 13 -20.33 3.88 21.03
N PRO A 14 -20.17 2.54 21.11
CA PRO A 14 -20.86 1.62 20.22
C PRO A 14 -22.37 1.65 20.49
N ALA A 15 -23.17 1.38 19.45
CA ALA A 15 -24.62 1.51 19.53
C ALA A 15 -25.25 0.45 20.45
N ALA A 16 -25.95 0.89 21.50
CA ALA A 16 -26.62 0.00 22.46
C ALA A 16 -27.93 -0.63 21.95
N ALA A 17 -28.47 -0.15 20.83
CA ALA A 17 -29.68 -0.72 20.25
C ALA A 17 -29.40 -2.14 19.72
N ASN A 18 -30.25 -3.11 20.08
CA ASN A 18 -30.13 -4.52 19.68
C ASN A 18 -28.83 -5.20 20.12
N PHE A 19 -28.28 -4.81 21.27
CA PHE A 19 -27.12 -5.48 21.85
C PHE A 19 -27.42 -6.95 22.16
N ASP A 20 -26.60 -7.84 21.61
CA ASP A 20 -26.60 -9.28 21.90
C ASP A 20 -25.30 -9.66 22.62
N PRO A 21 -25.34 -10.12 23.89
CA PRO A 21 -24.16 -10.60 24.61
C PRO A 21 -23.41 -11.72 23.89
N ALA A 22 -24.10 -12.55 23.09
CA ALA A 22 -23.48 -13.62 22.32
C ALA A 22 -22.75 -13.10 21.07
N ALA A 23 -23.19 -11.96 20.52
CA ALA A 23 -22.62 -11.29 19.36
C ALA A 23 -22.38 -9.77 19.59
N PRO A 24 -21.43 -9.42 20.47
CA PRO A 24 -21.26 -8.05 20.97
C PRO A 24 -20.69 -7.05 19.93
N GLU A 25 -20.21 -7.52 18.79
CA GLU A 25 -19.86 -6.67 17.64
C GLU A 25 -21.08 -6.06 16.93
N GLY A 26 -22.29 -6.56 17.22
CA GLY A 26 -23.54 -6.13 16.59
C GLY A 26 -23.66 -6.51 15.12
N ALA A 27 -24.71 -5.98 14.48
CA ALA A 27 -24.91 -6.15 13.04
C ALA A 27 -23.76 -5.51 12.24
N THR A 28 -23.46 -6.09 11.08
CA THR A 28 -22.43 -5.55 10.17
C THR A 28 -22.76 -4.09 9.82
N PRO A 29 -21.83 -3.14 10.05
CA PRO A 29 -22.05 -1.73 9.75
C PRO A 29 -21.93 -1.48 8.25
N LEU A 30 -23.04 -1.68 7.52
CA LEU A 30 -23.12 -1.37 6.08
C LEU A 30 -23.27 0.13 5.78
N GLY A 31 -23.45 0.96 6.83
CA GLY A 31 -23.70 2.39 6.72
C GLY A 31 -25.13 2.72 6.25
N ASN A 32 -25.70 3.82 6.76
CA ASN A 32 -27.00 4.33 6.30
C ASN A 32 -26.88 5.20 5.02
N ASN A 33 -25.67 5.32 4.48
CA ASN A 33 -25.37 6.14 3.32
C ASN A 33 -25.60 5.33 2.05
N SER A 34 -26.07 5.99 0.98
CA SER A 34 -26.33 5.35 -0.31
C SER A 34 -25.12 4.64 -0.92
N GLN A 35 -23.88 4.94 -0.47
CA GLN A 35 -22.66 4.17 -0.74
C GLN A 35 -21.68 4.25 0.46
N PRO A 36 -21.37 3.14 1.15
CA PRO A 36 -20.35 3.08 2.19
C PRO A 36 -18.93 3.20 1.62
N ASN A 37 -17.99 3.72 2.41
CA ASN A 37 -16.59 3.93 2.01
C ASN A 37 -15.94 2.63 1.51
N LEU A 38 -15.14 2.71 0.44
CA LEU A 38 -14.51 1.55 -0.19
C LEU A 38 -13.66 0.71 0.80
N LEU A 39 -12.89 1.36 1.66
CA LEU A 39 -12.03 0.65 2.63
C LEU A 39 -12.86 -0.04 3.71
N ASP A 40 -13.99 0.55 4.12
CA ASP A 40 -14.91 -0.06 5.09
C ASP A 40 -15.56 -1.31 4.50
N ARG A 41 -16.08 -1.20 3.26
CA ARG A 41 -16.63 -2.34 2.52
C ARG A 41 -15.60 -3.45 2.37
N TRP A 42 -14.37 -3.09 1.99
CA TRP A 42 -13.30 -4.05 1.76
C TRP A 42 -12.90 -4.78 3.05
N VAL A 43 -12.69 -4.06 4.16
CA VAL A 43 -12.25 -4.71 5.42
C VAL A 43 -13.35 -5.61 5.99
N LEU A 44 -14.63 -5.25 5.83
CA LEU A 44 -15.76 -6.09 6.23
C LEU A 44 -15.86 -7.35 5.36
N ALA A 45 -15.77 -7.21 4.03
CA ALA A 45 -15.74 -8.36 3.11
C ALA A 45 -14.56 -9.29 3.44
N ARG A 46 -13.38 -8.71 3.71
CA ARG A 46 -12.17 -9.45 4.03
C ARG A 46 -12.26 -10.17 5.38
N LEU A 47 -12.81 -9.51 6.40
CA LEU A 47 -13.08 -10.12 7.70
C LEU A 47 -14.00 -11.34 7.55
N ASN A 48 -15.10 -11.22 6.82
CA ASN A 48 -16.04 -12.32 6.66
C ASN A 48 -15.44 -13.47 5.82
N GLN A 49 -14.60 -13.17 4.82
CA GLN A 49 -13.81 -14.21 4.12
C GLN A 49 -12.87 -14.95 5.10
N VAL A 50 -12.22 -14.23 6.02
CA VAL A 50 -11.33 -14.82 7.03
C VAL A 50 -12.12 -15.66 8.04
N VAL A 51 -13.26 -15.17 8.53
CA VAL A 51 -14.14 -15.93 9.43
C VAL A 51 -14.58 -17.24 8.77
N ALA A 52 -15.04 -17.21 7.52
CA ALA A 52 -15.43 -18.40 6.77
C ALA A 52 -14.26 -19.39 6.61
N THR A 53 -13.08 -18.87 6.23
CA THR A 53 -11.87 -19.69 6.05
C THR A 53 -11.42 -20.35 7.35
N VAL A 54 -11.31 -19.57 8.44
CA VAL A 54 -10.87 -20.06 9.75
C VAL A 54 -11.86 -21.07 10.33
N THR A 55 -13.17 -20.82 10.20
CA THR A 55 -14.20 -21.76 10.62
C THR A 55 -14.06 -23.08 9.88
N GLY A 56 -13.97 -23.04 8.54
CA GLY A 56 -13.77 -24.24 7.73
C GLY A 56 -12.49 -24.99 8.06
N SER A 57 -11.38 -24.29 8.28
CA SER A 57 -10.11 -24.89 8.68
C SER A 57 -10.19 -25.57 10.05
N LEU A 58 -10.81 -24.93 11.05
CA LEU A 58 -10.94 -25.50 12.39
C LEU A 58 -11.87 -26.72 12.43
N GLU A 59 -12.96 -26.72 11.66
CA GLU A 59 -13.83 -27.91 11.50
C GLU A 59 -13.07 -29.12 10.94
N HIS A 60 -12.02 -28.89 10.15
CA HIS A 60 -11.13 -29.93 9.60
C HIS A 60 -9.86 -30.13 10.43
N SER A 61 -9.77 -29.55 11.62
CA SER A 61 -8.59 -29.59 12.50
C SER A 61 -7.30 -29.03 11.85
N ASP A 62 -7.42 -28.19 10.82
CA ASP A 62 -6.30 -27.51 10.15
C ASP A 62 -6.00 -26.15 10.81
N THR A 63 -5.32 -26.21 11.95
CA THR A 63 -4.93 -24.99 12.69
C THR A 63 -3.88 -24.14 11.98
N LEU A 64 -3.09 -24.73 11.08
CA LEU A 64 -2.02 -24.04 10.36
C LEU A 64 -2.60 -23.08 9.32
N SER A 65 -3.50 -23.56 8.46
CA SER A 65 -4.14 -22.70 7.45
C SER A 65 -4.98 -21.60 8.08
N ALA A 66 -5.67 -21.90 9.19
CA ALA A 66 -6.40 -20.90 9.98
C ALA A 66 -5.47 -19.77 10.45
N THR A 67 -4.33 -20.12 11.03
CA THR A 67 -3.38 -19.14 11.57
C THR A 67 -2.75 -18.28 10.48
N ILE A 68 -2.33 -18.88 9.35
CA ILE A 68 -1.78 -18.16 8.19
C ILE A 68 -2.81 -17.16 7.62
N CYS A 69 -4.08 -17.57 7.53
CA CYS A 69 -5.14 -16.70 7.03
C CYS A 69 -5.37 -15.48 7.94
N VAL A 70 -5.34 -15.68 9.26
CA VAL A 70 -5.49 -14.60 10.24
C VAL A 70 -4.28 -13.67 10.24
N GLU A 71 -3.06 -14.20 10.16
CA GLU A 71 -1.84 -13.38 10.09
C GLU A 71 -1.89 -12.42 8.90
N ALA A 72 -2.28 -12.91 7.72
CA ALA A 72 -2.47 -12.07 6.54
C ALA A 72 -3.55 -10.99 6.79
N PHE A 73 -4.64 -11.31 7.47
CA PHE A 73 -5.67 -10.31 7.79
C PHE A 73 -5.20 -9.25 8.78
N LEU A 74 -4.33 -9.59 9.74
CA LEU A 74 -3.75 -8.60 10.65
C LEU A 74 -2.90 -7.57 9.89
N ASP A 75 -2.17 -7.99 8.85
CA ASP A 75 -1.48 -7.08 7.94
C ASP A 75 -2.48 -6.18 7.17
N ASP A 76 -3.54 -6.78 6.60
CA ASP A 76 -4.62 -6.05 5.91
C ASP A 76 -5.25 -4.98 6.81
N LEU A 77 -5.55 -5.33 8.06
CA LEU A 77 -6.18 -4.44 9.01
C LEU A 77 -5.25 -3.29 9.42
N THR A 78 -4.00 -3.61 9.76
CA THR A 78 -3.08 -2.63 10.36
C THR A 78 -2.40 -1.75 9.31
N ASN A 79 -1.84 -2.36 8.27
CA ASN A 79 -1.00 -1.68 7.28
C ASN A 79 -1.80 -1.11 6.11
N TRP A 80 -3.03 -1.53 5.90
CA TRP A 80 -3.91 -0.98 4.87
C TRP A 80 -5.09 -0.22 5.48
N TYR A 81 -6.02 -0.91 6.14
CA TYR A 81 -7.25 -0.26 6.60
C TYR A 81 -7.00 0.84 7.62
N VAL A 82 -6.36 0.53 8.76
CA VAL A 82 -6.12 1.51 9.83
C VAL A 82 -5.20 2.63 9.34
N ARG A 83 -4.08 2.30 8.68
CA ARG A 83 -3.12 3.32 8.20
C ARG A 83 -3.77 4.32 7.25
N ARG A 84 -4.54 3.85 6.26
CA ARG A 84 -5.20 4.73 5.29
C ARG A 84 -6.40 5.47 5.87
N SER A 85 -7.08 4.88 6.85
CA SER A 85 -8.25 5.50 7.48
C SER A 85 -7.88 6.51 8.58
N ARG A 86 -6.61 6.68 8.97
CA ARG A 86 -6.18 7.61 10.04
C ARG A 86 -6.75 9.03 9.89
N ARG A 87 -6.78 9.56 8.67
CA ARG A 87 -7.33 10.91 8.39
C ARG A 87 -8.81 11.04 8.73
N ARG A 88 -9.59 9.96 8.60
CA ARG A 88 -11.02 9.89 8.93
C ARG A 88 -11.27 9.94 10.44
N PHE A 89 -10.33 9.45 11.24
CA PHE A 89 -10.38 9.58 12.71
C PHE A 89 -9.92 10.97 13.19
N TRP A 90 -9.11 11.68 12.38
CA TRP A 90 -8.52 12.99 12.74
C TRP A 90 -9.41 14.18 12.37
N LYS A 91 -9.91 14.26 11.14
CA LYS A 91 -10.61 15.45 10.63
C LYS A 91 -12.06 15.54 11.13
N SER A 92 -12.45 16.72 11.60
CA SER A 92 -13.82 17.07 12.03
C SER A 92 -14.77 17.43 10.89
N GLU A 93 -14.38 17.24 9.63
CA GLU A 93 -15.09 17.77 8.46
C GLU A 93 -16.41 17.02 8.17
N HIS A 94 -16.53 15.74 8.56
CA HIS A 94 -17.75 14.94 8.37
C HIS A 94 -18.00 13.96 9.53
N ASP A 95 -18.82 14.36 10.49
CA ASP A 95 -19.16 13.58 11.68
C ASP A 95 -19.76 12.19 11.35
N SER A 96 -20.47 12.06 10.22
CA SER A 96 -21.07 10.78 9.79
C SER A 96 -20.05 9.77 9.27
N ASP A 97 -19.07 10.18 8.45
CA ASP A 97 -18.01 9.30 7.94
C ASP A 97 -17.10 8.83 9.08
N LYS A 98 -16.77 9.74 9.99
CA LYS A 98 -15.98 9.43 11.19
C LYS A 98 -16.68 8.40 12.09
N LYS A 99 -18.00 8.58 12.33
CA LYS A 99 -18.82 7.59 13.06
C LYS A 99 -18.88 6.24 12.34
N ALA A 100 -18.98 6.23 11.01
CA ALA A 100 -18.95 4.98 10.23
C ALA A 100 -17.60 4.27 10.38
N ALA A 101 -16.48 4.99 10.28
CA ALA A 101 -15.14 4.43 10.47
C ALA A 101 -14.95 3.80 11.86
N TYR A 102 -15.47 4.45 12.91
CA TYR A 102 -15.47 3.90 14.27
C TYR A 102 -16.33 2.65 14.39
N ALA A 103 -17.55 2.67 13.85
CA ALA A 103 -18.45 1.51 13.87
C ALA A 103 -17.82 0.30 13.17
N THR A 104 -17.24 0.51 11.98
CA THR A 104 -16.53 -0.53 11.22
C THR A 104 -15.33 -1.08 11.99
N LEU A 105 -14.46 -0.22 12.53
CA LEU A 105 -13.28 -0.67 13.25
C LEU A 105 -13.64 -1.37 14.57
N TYR A 106 -14.66 -0.90 15.29
CA TYR A 106 -15.19 -1.59 16.47
C TYR A 106 -15.69 -2.99 16.11
N HIS A 107 -16.55 -3.09 15.08
CA HIS A 107 -17.10 -4.36 14.62
C HIS A 107 -15.99 -5.36 14.26
N VAL A 108 -15.00 -4.91 13.47
CA VAL A 108 -13.86 -5.73 13.07
C VAL A 108 -13.06 -6.21 14.28
N LEU A 109 -12.73 -5.31 15.22
CA LEU A 109 -11.91 -5.67 16.39
C LEU A 109 -12.61 -6.66 17.31
N VAL A 110 -13.90 -6.47 17.59
CA VAL A 110 -14.65 -7.36 18.50
C VAL A 110 -14.87 -8.73 17.87
N LYS A 111 -15.27 -8.78 16.58
CA LYS A 111 -15.45 -10.04 15.86
C LYS A 111 -14.14 -10.80 15.69
N LEU A 112 -13.04 -10.09 15.39
CA LEU A 112 -11.70 -10.68 15.33
C LEU A 112 -11.23 -11.20 16.70
N ALA A 113 -11.50 -10.49 17.80
CA ALA A 113 -11.16 -10.96 19.14
C ALA A 113 -11.86 -12.28 19.48
N ARG A 114 -13.13 -12.43 19.10
CA ARG A 114 -13.87 -13.70 19.23
C ARG A 114 -13.25 -14.80 18.38
N LEU A 115 -12.92 -14.51 17.11
CA LEU A 115 -12.29 -15.48 16.20
C LEU A 115 -10.92 -15.95 16.71
N LEU A 116 -10.15 -15.04 17.32
CA LEU A 116 -8.82 -15.29 17.85
C LEU A 116 -8.81 -15.94 19.24
N ALA A 117 -9.96 -16.02 19.92
CA ALA A 117 -10.03 -16.47 21.31
C ALA A 117 -9.43 -17.86 21.55
N PRO A 118 -9.61 -18.88 20.67
CA PRO A 118 -8.97 -20.18 20.83
C PRO A 118 -7.45 -20.16 20.63
N PHE A 119 -6.91 -19.18 19.90
CA PHE A 119 -5.48 -19.10 19.57
C PHE A 119 -4.70 -18.24 20.56
N THR A 120 -5.29 -17.13 21.01
CA THR A 120 -4.64 -16.11 21.87
C THR A 120 -5.56 -15.67 23.01
N PRO A 121 -5.91 -16.59 23.93
CA PRO A 121 -7.00 -16.39 24.90
C PRO A 121 -6.79 -15.17 25.80
N PHE A 122 -5.60 -14.98 26.36
CA PHE A 122 -5.35 -13.86 27.27
C PHE A 122 -5.38 -12.49 26.58
N VAL A 123 -4.88 -12.41 25.35
CA VAL A 123 -4.83 -11.14 24.60
C VAL A 123 -6.23 -10.73 24.18
N THR A 124 -7.01 -11.68 23.65
CA THR A 124 -8.40 -11.45 23.23
C THR A 124 -9.29 -11.12 24.42
N GLU A 125 -9.07 -11.73 25.58
CA GLU A 125 -9.77 -11.39 26.82
C GLU A 125 -9.52 -9.94 27.24
N VAL A 126 -8.26 -9.47 27.24
CA VAL A 126 -7.95 -8.07 27.58
C VAL A 126 -8.60 -7.09 26.59
N ILE A 127 -8.63 -7.43 25.30
CA ILE A 127 -9.31 -6.62 24.27
C ILE A 127 -10.82 -6.57 24.55
N TYR A 128 -11.44 -7.72 24.82
CA TYR A 128 -12.87 -7.85 25.10
C TYR A 128 -13.29 -7.05 26.34
N GLN A 129 -12.55 -7.18 27.44
CA GLN A 129 -12.85 -6.43 28.67
C GLN A 129 -12.86 -4.91 28.42
N ASN A 130 -11.91 -4.43 27.62
CA ASN A 130 -11.77 -3.00 27.33
C ASN A 130 -12.84 -2.49 26.35
N LEU A 131 -13.11 -3.23 25.26
CA LEU A 131 -13.99 -2.75 24.19
C LEU A 131 -15.47 -3.06 24.45
N VAL A 132 -15.77 -4.24 24.99
CA VAL A 132 -17.15 -4.72 25.15
C VAL A 132 -17.64 -4.46 26.57
N ARG A 133 -16.95 -4.96 27.60
CA ARG A 133 -17.44 -4.88 28.99
C ARG A 133 -17.50 -3.46 29.54
N CYS A 134 -16.57 -2.59 29.14
CA CYS A 134 -16.65 -1.17 29.48
C CYS A 134 -17.84 -0.45 28.84
N ALA A 135 -18.25 -0.86 27.63
CA ALA A 135 -19.37 -0.25 26.92
C ALA A 135 -20.74 -0.87 27.31
N TYR A 136 -20.75 -2.17 27.63
CA TYR A 136 -21.96 -2.94 27.87
C TYR A 136 -21.88 -3.73 29.19
N PRO A 137 -22.46 -3.20 30.28
CA PRO A 137 -22.49 -3.89 31.57
C PRO A 137 -23.18 -5.27 31.54
N GLY A 138 -24.12 -5.47 30.60
CA GLY A 138 -24.85 -6.73 30.37
C GLY A 138 -24.14 -7.74 29.47
N ALA A 139 -22.94 -7.45 28.97
CA ALA A 139 -22.15 -8.41 28.19
C ALA A 139 -21.69 -9.59 29.07
N TYR A 140 -21.42 -10.74 28.46
CA TYR A 140 -20.84 -11.87 29.19
C TYR A 140 -19.50 -11.53 29.84
N GLU A 141 -19.18 -12.21 30.94
CA GLU A 141 -17.97 -11.87 31.71
C GLU A 141 -16.66 -12.11 30.97
N SER A 142 -16.63 -12.95 29.94
CA SER A 142 -15.43 -13.31 29.18
C SER A 142 -15.76 -13.48 27.70
N VAL A 143 -14.77 -13.23 26.82
CA VAL A 143 -14.89 -13.50 25.38
C VAL A 143 -15.19 -14.98 25.11
N HIS A 144 -14.73 -15.87 26.00
CA HIS A 144 -14.91 -17.32 25.89
C HIS A 144 -16.35 -17.78 26.17
N HIS A 145 -17.23 -16.89 26.64
CA HIS A 145 -18.66 -17.16 26.81
C HIS A 145 -19.50 -16.69 25.60
N CYS A 146 -18.89 -15.97 24.66
CA CYS A 146 -19.57 -15.53 23.44
C CYS A 146 -19.75 -16.71 22.48
N ALA A 147 -20.70 -16.59 21.55
CA ALA A 147 -20.83 -17.59 20.48
C ALA A 147 -19.59 -17.58 19.57
N TRP A 148 -19.47 -18.58 18.69
CA TRP A 148 -18.51 -18.49 17.58
C TRP A 148 -18.97 -17.42 16.57
N PRO A 149 -18.06 -16.58 16.01
CA PRO A 149 -18.46 -15.56 15.04
C PRO A 149 -18.87 -16.19 13.70
N GLU A 150 -19.99 -15.74 13.15
CA GLU A 150 -20.51 -16.20 11.86
C GLU A 150 -20.15 -15.24 10.72
N ALA A 151 -19.86 -15.78 9.54
CA ALA A 151 -19.57 -14.97 8.36
C ALA A 151 -20.85 -14.35 7.78
N ASP A 152 -20.86 -13.03 7.58
CA ASP A 152 -21.95 -12.34 6.93
C ASP A 152 -21.79 -12.36 5.40
N ALA A 153 -22.53 -13.27 4.75
CA ALA A 153 -22.50 -13.45 3.31
C ALA A 153 -22.94 -12.21 2.51
N SER A 154 -23.71 -11.28 3.10
CA SER A 154 -24.15 -10.06 2.41
C SER A 154 -23.01 -9.08 2.11
N THR A 155 -21.88 -9.24 2.81
CA THR A 155 -20.68 -8.42 2.63
C THR A 155 -19.67 -9.02 1.67
N LEU A 156 -19.84 -10.29 1.29
CA LEU A 156 -18.88 -10.98 0.44
C LEU A 156 -18.96 -10.44 -0.98
N ASP A 157 -17.94 -9.67 -1.35
CA ASP A 157 -17.76 -9.09 -2.68
C ASP A 157 -16.42 -9.59 -3.23
N GLU A 158 -16.45 -10.73 -3.93
CA GLU A 158 -15.25 -11.37 -4.49
C GLU A 158 -14.51 -10.43 -5.45
N LYS A 159 -15.26 -9.65 -6.24
CA LYS A 159 -14.68 -8.68 -7.16
C LYS A 159 -13.92 -7.60 -6.40
N LEU A 160 -14.49 -7.05 -5.32
CA LEU A 160 -13.81 -6.07 -4.47
C LEU A 160 -12.55 -6.64 -3.82
N LEU A 161 -12.62 -7.88 -3.31
CA LEU A 161 -11.48 -8.56 -2.70
C LEU A 161 -10.34 -8.77 -3.70
N ASP A 162 -10.64 -9.25 -4.90
CA ASP A 162 -9.67 -9.46 -5.98
C ASP A 162 -9.04 -8.15 -6.45
N GLN A 163 -9.86 -7.11 -6.64
CA GLN A 163 -9.39 -5.81 -7.07
C GLN A 163 -8.49 -5.16 -6.01
N MET A 164 -8.84 -5.29 -4.73
CA MET A 164 -8.00 -4.78 -3.66
C MET A 164 -6.71 -5.60 -3.53
N ALA A 165 -6.76 -6.94 -3.67
CA ALA A 165 -5.55 -7.76 -3.71
C ALA A 165 -4.60 -7.34 -4.85
N LEU A 166 -5.15 -7.05 -6.04
CA LEU A 166 -4.40 -6.51 -7.18
C LEU A 166 -3.78 -5.15 -6.84
N ALA A 167 -4.57 -4.20 -6.32
CA ALA A 167 -4.10 -2.87 -5.94
C ALA A 167 -2.94 -2.94 -4.92
N ARG A 168 -3.05 -3.80 -3.89
CA ARG A 168 -1.99 -3.99 -2.89
C ARG A 168 -0.71 -4.57 -3.50
N ARG A 169 -0.85 -5.51 -4.43
CA ARG A 169 0.29 -6.11 -5.13
C ARG A 169 0.99 -5.12 -6.05
N ILE A 170 0.23 -4.30 -6.77
CA ILE A 170 0.78 -3.19 -7.58
C ILE A 170 1.54 -2.21 -6.68
N ALA A 171 0.95 -1.80 -5.55
CA ALA A 171 1.60 -0.88 -4.62
C ALA A 171 2.91 -1.48 -4.04
N SER A 172 2.90 -2.75 -3.63
CA SER A 172 4.09 -3.45 -3.13
C SER A 172 5.20 -3.52 -4.18
N LEU A 173 4.86 -3.88 -5.42
CA LEU A 173 5.82 -3.93 -6.53
C LEU A 173 6.37 -2.54 -6.87
N GLY A 174 5.52 -1.52 -6.95
CA GLY A 174 5.99 -0.15 -7.21
C GLY A 174 6.87 0.38 -6.09
N LEU A 175 6.56 0.11 -4.82
CA LEU A 175 7.43 0.47 -3.69
C LEU A 175 8.78 -0.26 -3.74
N SER A 176 8.78 -1.54 -4.12
CA SER A 176 10.00 -2.32 -4.35
C SER A 176 10.85 -1.72 -5.49
N ALA A 177 10.21 -1.39 -6.63
CA ALA A 177 10.86 -0.74 -7.76
C ALA A 177 11.51 0.60 -7.33
N ARG A 178 10.79 1.43 -6.57
CA ARG A 178 11.33 2.67 -5.99
C ARG A 178 12.52 2.42 -5.07
N GLY A 179 12.41 1.43 -4.18
CA GLY A 179 13.48 1.05 -3.25
C GLY A 179 14.76 0.64 -4.00
N ASN A 180 14.63 -0.20 -5.02
CA ASN A 180 15.76 -0.66 -5.83
C ASN A 180 16.45 0.48 -6.60
N ALA A 181 15.70 1.53 -6.95
CA ALA A 181 16.23 2.75 -7.57
C ALA A 181 16.65 3.83 -6.56
N ASN A 182 16.63 3.54 -5.25
CA ASN A 182 16.90 4.49 -4.17
C ASN A 182 16.01 5.76 -4.19
N LEU A 183 14.79 5.65 -4.70
CA LEU A 183 13.83 6.75 -4.79
C LEU A 183 12.98 6.82 -3.51
N LYS A 184 13.24 7.82 -2.68
CA LYS A 184 12.50 8.10 -1.43
C LYS A 184 11.00 8.20 -1.71
N VAL A 185 10.13 7.46 -0.99
CA VAL A 185 8.66 7.48 -1.22
C VAL A 185 8.04 8.87 -1.13
N ARG A 186 8.55 9.72 -0.22
CA ARG A 186 8.11 11.12 -0.06
C ARG A 186 8.37 12.02 -1.29
N GLN A 187 9.29 11.63 -2.17
CA GLN A 187 9.51 12.32 -3.43
C GLN A 187 8.38 11.93 -4.40
N PRO A 188 7.46 12.84 -4.75
CA PRO A 188 6.44 12.53 -5.74
C PRO A 188 7.10 12.24 -7.09
N LEU A 189 6.55 11.28 -7.82
CA LEU A 189 6.98 10.93 -9.17
C LEU A 189 5.85 11.13 -10.16
N ARG A 190 6.17 11.26 -11.44
CA ARG A 190 5.18 11.61 -12.46
C ARG A 190 4.17 10.48 -12.70
N LYS A 191 4.65 9.26 -12.88
CA LYS A 191 3.82 8.17 -13.39
C LYS A 191 4.31 6.80 -12.95
N ALA A 192 3.35 5.90 -12.73
CA ALA A 192 3.54 4.48 -12.66
C ALA A 192 2.89 3.79 -13.87
N LEU A 193 3.57 2.79 -14.42
CA LEU A 193 3.10 1.92 -15.49
C LEU A 193 2.87 0.54 -14.91
N VAL A 194 1.76 -0.09 -15.27
CA VAL A 194 1.41 -1.44 -14.81
C VAL A 194 1.08 -2.31 -16.01
N HIS A 195 1.75 -3.44 -16.11
CA HIS A 195 1.37 -4.52 -17.00
C HIS A 195 0.88 -5.71 -16.17
N VAL A 196 -0.25 -6.27 -16.56
CA VAL A 196 -0.79 -7.51 -15.99
C VAL A 196 -0.94 -8.51 -17.13
N SER A 197 -0.16 -9.59 -17.10
CA SER A 197 -0.21 -10.68 -18.07
C SER A 197 -1.32 -11.68 -17.67
N GLY A 198 -2.25 -12.01 -18.57
CA GLY A 198 -3.25 -13.06 -18.29
C GLY A 198 -4.54 -12.93 -19.07
N SER A 199 -5.13 -14.06 -19.46
CA SER A 199 -6.35 -14.18 -20.25
C SER A 199 -7.60 -13.92 -19.40
N GLY A 200 -8.02 -12.66 -19.32
CA GLY A 200 -9.38 -12.33 -18.89
C GLY A 200 -9.89 -11.04 -19.56
N GLY A 201 -9.77 -10.96 -20.88
CA GLY A 201 -10.28 -9.83 -21.66
C GLY A 201 -9.72 -8.46 -21.23
N ALA A 202 -10.26 -7.39 -21.81
CA ALA A 202 -9.80 -6.02 -21.57
C ALA A 202 -10.02 -5.51 -20.12
N SER A 203 -10.65 -6.31 -19.26
CA SER A 203 -11.13 -5.93 -17.93
C SER A 203 -10.47 -6.71 -16.78
N ALA A 204 -9.92 -7.93 -16.98
CA ALA A 204 -9.45 -8.77 -15.86
C ALA A 204 -8.01 -8.49 -15.38
N GLY A 205 -7.38 -7.42 -15.83
CA GLY A 205 -6.04 -7.02 -15.38
C GLY A 205 -5.95 -5.57 -14.92
N ARG A 206 -7.09 -4.89 -14.78
CA ARG A 206 -7.14 -3.45 -14.47
C ARG A 206 -7.91 -3.21 -13.18
N LEU A 207 -7.54 -2.12 -12.52
CA LEU A 207 -8.38 -1.54 -11.48
C LEU A 207 -9.58 -0.89 -12.16
N THR A 208 -10.78 -1.33 -11.77
CA THR A 208 -12.06 -0.92 -12.37
C THR A 208 -12.70 0.26 -11.64
N ASP A 209 -12.25 0.53 -10.42
CA ASP A 209 -12.73 1.62 -9.59
C ASP A 209 -11.66 2.72 -9.50
N ASN A 210 -12.06 3.97 -9.74
CA ASN A 210 -11.17 5.12 -9.65
C ASN A 210 -10.63 5.30 -8.23
N GLU A 211 -11.42 5.00 -7.20
CA GLU A 211 -10.97 5.08 -5.81
C GLU A 211 -9.81 4.11 -5.53
N MET A 212 -9.75 2.96 -6.21
CA MET A 212 -8.62 2.03 -6.09
C MET A 212 -7.38 2.53 -6.79
N VAL A 213 -7.55 3.21 -7.94
CA VAL A 213 -6.44 3.87 -8.62
C VAL A 213 -5.86 4.97 -7.74
N ASP A 214 -6.72 5.75 -7.07
CA ASP A 214 -6.31 6.77 -6.11
C ASP A 214 -5.55 6.14 -4.93
N ILE A 215 -6.03 5.00 -4.42
CA ILE A 215 -5.31 4.25 -3.38
C ILE A 215 -3.90 3.89 -3.82
N VAL A 216 -3.74 3.31 -5.01
CA VAL A 216 -2.42 2.88 -5.51
C VAL A 216 -1.52 4.08 -5.81
N THR A 217 -2.05 5.14 -6.43
CA THR A 217 -1.28 6.34 -6.74
C THR A 217 -0.79 7.04 -5.48
N ASP A 218 -1.61 7.12 -4.43
CA ASP A 218 -1.21 7.62 -3.12
C ASP A 218 -0.11 6.78 -2.47
N GLU A 219 -0.24 5.43 -2.47
CA GLU A 219 0.77 4.56 -1.88
C GLU A 219 2.13 4.69 -2.59
N LEU A 220 2.09 4.79 -3.92
CA LEU A 220 3.28 4.93 -4.73
C LEU A 220 3.81 6.37 -4.76
N ASN A 221 3.04 7.34 -4.26
CA ASN A 221 3.26 8.78 -4.40
C ASN A 221 3.60 9.17 -5.84
N VAL A 222 2.71 8.79 -6.77
CA VAL A 222 2.80 9.12 -8.20
C VAL A 222 1.62 9.98 -8.63
N LYS A 223 1.79 10.86 -9.62
CA LYS A 223 0.69 11.70 -10.12
C LYS A 223 -0.32 10.94 -10.96
N SER A 224 0.06 9.82 -11.57
CA SER A 224 -0.84 9.00 -12.39
C SER A 224 -0.41 7.54 -12.46
N LEU A 225 -1.37 6.66 -12.71
CA LEU A 225 -1.19 5.22 -12.95
C LEU A 225 -1.71 4.90 -14.36
N GLU A 226 -0.91 4.24 -15.19
CA GLU A 226 -1.31 3.80 -16.53
C GLU A 226 -1.15 2.29 -16.67
N PHE A 227 -2.22 1.63 -17.11
CA PHE A 227 -2.17 0.21 -17.47
C PHE A 227 -1.76 0.04 -18.93
N VAL A 228 -0.67 -0.66 -19.16
CA VAL A 228 -0.13 -0.92 -20.50
C VAL A 228 -0.35 -2.37 -20.93
N GLN A 229 -0.67 -2.55 -22.21
CA GLN A 229 -0.94 -3.86 -22.79
C GLN A 229 0.34 -4.66 -23.04
N GLU A 230 1.43 -3.99 -23.39
CA GLU A 230 2.69 -4.65 -23.72
C GLU A 230 3.71 -4.48 -22.59
N GLU A 231 4.25 -5.60 -22.12
CA GLU A 231 5.31 -5.62 -21.10
C GLU A 231 6.59 -4.92 -21.60
N SER A 232 6.82 -4.91 -22.91
CA SER A 232 7.94 -4.26 -23.60
C SER A 232 8.05 -2.75 -23.29
N ARG A 233 6.96 -2.11 -22.87
CA ARG A 233 6.97 -0.71 -22.43
C ARG A 233 7.64 -0.50 -21.08
N LEU A 234 7.78 -1.55 -20.26
CA LEU A 234 8.42 -1.48 -18.95
C LEU A 234 9.79 -2.15 -18.95
N VAL A 235 9.91 -3.30 -19.61
CA VAL A 235 11.15 -4.08 -19.66
C VAL A 235 11.60 -4.30 -21.10
N SER A 236 12.89 -4.14 -21.32
CA SER A 236 13.56 -4.69 -22.49
C SER A 236 14.08 -6.08 -22.16
N TYR A 237 14.12 -6.96 -23.16
CA TYR A 237 14.67 -8.30 -23.01
C TYR A 237 16.06 -8.34 -23.61
N ARG A 238 17.03 -8.74 -22.77
CA ARG A 238 18.37 -9.09 -23.20
C ARG A 238 18.44 -10.60 -23.37
N ILE A 239 18.65 -11.02 -24.60
CA ILE A 239 18.71 -12.43 -24.96
C ILE A 239 20.17 -12.86 -25.01
N LEU A 240 20.48 -13.91 -24.28
CA LEU A 240 21.80 -14.50 -24.23
C LEU A 240 21.70 -15.99 -24.55
N PRO A 241 22.63 -16.56 -25.32
CA PRO A 241 22.72 -18.01 -25.45
C PRO A 241 23.20 -18.63 -24.13
N ASP A 242 22.72 -19.83 -23.79
CA ASP A 242 23.39 -20.64 -22.79
C ASP A 242 24.68 -21.22 -23.40
N ASN A 243 25.81 -20.57 -23.11
CA ASN A 243 27.12 -20.98 -23.60
C ASN A 243 27.50 -22.43 -23.21
N LYS A 244 26.96 -22.97 -22.10
CA LYS A 244 27.28 -24.33 -21.63
C LYS A 244 26.59 -25.39 -22.48
N LEU A 245 25.38 -25.10 -22.96
CA LEU A 245 24.61 -26.02 -23.82
C LEU A 245 24.97 -25.84 -25.30
N LEU A 246 25.00 -24.58 -25.75
CA LEU A 246 25.17 -24.26 -27.17
C LEU A 246 26.62 -24.32 -27.65
N GLY A 247 27.59 -24.11 -26.75
CA GLY A 247 29.02 -24.19 -27.07
C GLY A 247 29.42 -25.58 -27.58
N PRO A 248 29.19 -26.67 -26.80
CA PRO A 248 29.47 -28.03 -27.25
C PRO A 248 28.62 -28.48 -28.44
N LYS A 249 27.35 -28.04 -28.53
CA LYS A 249 26.41 -28.44 -29.58
C LYS A 249 26.79 -27.88 -30.96
N PHE A 250 27.22 -26.62 -31.03
CA PHE A 250 27.49 -25.93 -32.29
C PHE A 250 28.96 -25.65 -32.57
N GLY A 251 29.85 -25.79 -31.57
CA GLY A 251 31.30 -25.67 -31.73
C GLY A 251 31.73 -24.45 -32.54
N PRO A 252 32.36 -24.61 -33.73
CA PRO A 252 32.79 -23.49 -34.57
C PRO A 252 31.64 -22.64 -35.15
N LEU A 253 30.41 -23.14 -35.20
CA LEU A 253 29.21 -22.39 -35.64
C LEU A 253 28.61 -21.54 -34.52
N PHE A 254 29.00 -21.77 -33.26
CA PHE A 254 28.44 -21.08 -32.09
C PHE A 254 28.52 -19.53 -32.16
N PRO A 255 29.63 -18.90 -32.62
CA PRO A 255 29.68 -17.45 -32.76
C PRO A 255 28.61 -16.88 -33.70
N LYS A 256 28.25 -17.64 -34.75
CA LYS A 256 27.22 -17.25 -35.73
C LYS A 256 25.82 -17.41 -35.14
N VAL A 257 25.56 -18.51 -34.42
CA VAL A 257 24.32 -18.72 -33.66
C VAL A 257 24.11 -17.58 -32.66
N ARG A 258 25.16 -17.18 -31.92
CA ARG A 258 25.11 -16.05 -30.98
C ARG A 258 24.78 -14.73 -31.68
N GLN A 259 25.36 -14.48 -32.86
CA GLN A 259 25.10 -13.26 -33.62
C GLN A 259 23.67 -13.22 -34.17
N ALA A 260 23.18 -14.35 -34.69
CA ALA A 260 21.81 -14.48 -35.18
C ALA A 260 20.78 -14.32 -34.04
N LEU A 261 21.04 -14.92 -32.87
CA LEU A 261 20.21 -14.74 -31.68
C LEU A 261 20.22 -13.29 -31.16
N ALA A 262 21.38 -12.62 -31.20
CA ALA A 262 21.49 -11.20 -30.79
C ALA A 262 20.81 -10.23 -31.78
N SER A 263 20.63 -10.64 -33.03
CA SER A 263 19.96 -9.84 -34.07
C SER A 263 18.46 -10.15 -34.19
N ALA A 264 17.97 -11.19 -33.52
CA ALA A 264 16.57 -11.57 -33.52
C ALA A 264 15.72 -10.57 -32.73
N ASP A 265 14.46 -10.39 -33.15
CA ASP A 265 13.50 -9.57 -32.41
C ASP A 265 13.28 -10.14 -31.00
N PRO A 266 13.56 -9.36 -29.93
CA PRO A 266 13.48 -9.91 -28.60
C PRO A 266 12.09 -10.36 -28.17
N GLY A 267 11.04 -9.66 -28.63
CA GLY A 267 9.65 -10.02 -28.35
C GLY A 267 9.30 -11.39 -28.93
N ARG A 268 9.71 -11.66 -30.17
CA ARG A 268 9.54 -12.96 -30.83
C ARG A 268 10.23 -14.06 -30.03
N VAL A 269 11.51 -13.89 -29.67
CA VAL A 269 12.27 -14.92 -28.94
C VAL A 269 11.62 -15.24 -27.59
N VAL A 270 11.22 -14.22 -26.84
CA VAL A 270 10.53 -14.40 -25.55
C VAL A 270 9.21 -15.14 -25.72
N GLY A 271 8.48 -14.88 -26.81
CA GLY A 271 7.27 -15.61 -27.17
C GLY A 271 7.52 -17.13 -27.25
N PHE A 272 8.54 -17.55 -28.01
CA PHE A 272 8.91 -18.97 -28.17
C PHE A 272 9.38 -19.61 -26.86
N VAL A 273 10.21 -18.90 -26.09
CA VAL A 273 10.71 -19.39 -24.79
C VAL A 273 9.55 -19.59 -23.80
N ARG A 274 8.61 -18.63 -23.73
CA ARG A 274 7.45 -18.71 -22.83
C ARG A 274 6.43 -19.78 -23.24
N SER A 275 6.26 -20.04 -24.55
CA SER A 275 5.37 -21.10 -25.04
C SER A 275 5.99 -22.50 -25.00
N GLY A 276 7.28 -22.62 -24.65
CA GLY A 276 7.98 -23.91 -24.63
C GLY A 276 8.24 -24.49 -26.02
N THR A 277 8.15 -23.66 -27.07
CA THR A 277 8.37 -24.10 -28.46
C THR A 277 9.78 -23.73 -28.91
N PRO A 278 10.48 -24.61 -29.67
CA PRO A 278 11.79 -24.29 -30.22
C PRO A 278 11.76 -23.06 -31.11
N LEU A 279 12.77 -22.21 -30.99
CA LEU A 279 12.93 -21.01 -31.79
C LEU A 279 13.72 -21.35 -33.07
N PRO A 280 13.12 -21.21 -34.26
CA PRO A 280 13.85 -21.36 -35.51
C PRO A 280 14.70 -20.11 -35.78
N ILE A 281 16.00 -20.30 -35.96
CA ILE A 281 16.98 -19.28 -36.32
C ILE A 281 17.69 -19.70 -37.61
N ASP A 282 17.83 -18.76 -38.54
CA ASP A 282 18.64 -18.95 -39.75
C ASP A 282 20.10 -18.60 -39.46
N VAL A 283 21.01 -19.55 -39.71
CA VAL A 283 22.46 -19.36 -39.63
C VAL A 283 23.07 -19.81 -40.96
N ASP A 284 23.55 -18.88 -41.78
CA ASP A 284 24.14 -19.13 -43.10
C ASP A 284 23.23 -19.93 -44.07
N GLY A 285 21.90 -19.74 -44.03
CA GLY A 285 20.95 -20.44 -44.88
C GLY A 285 20.54 -21.82 -44.37
N GLN A 286 20.96 -22.20 -43.16
CA GLN A 286 20.48 -23.39 -42.45
C GLN A 286 19.54 -22.97 -41.32
N ALA A 287 18.32 -23.51 -41.34
CA ALA A 287 17.38 -23.38 -40.24
C ALA A 287 17.81 -24.29 -39.07
N ILE A 288 18.05 -23.68 -37.92
CA ILE A 288 18.44 -24.35 -36.68
C ILE A 288 17.37 -24.05 -35.62
N ASP A 289 16.90 -25.07 -34.93
CA ASP A 289 15.99 -24.93 -33.80
C ASP A 289 16.76 -24.86 -32.48
N LEU A 290 16.57 -23.75 -31.76
CA LEU A 290 17.05 -23.59 -30.39
C LEU A 290 15.95 -23.95 -29.40
N ALA A 291 16.24 -24.85 -28.46
CA ALA A 291 15.30 -25.19 -27.41
C ALA A 291 15.15 -24.02 -26.40
N PRO A 292 14.00 -23.86 -25.73
CA PRO A 292 13.78 -22.81 -24.74
C PRO A 292 14.85 -22.77 -23.64
N GLU A 293 15.33 -23.93 -23.21
CA GLU A 293 16.34 -24.09 -22.16
C GLU A 293 17.74 -23.63 -22.62
N GLU A 294 17.96 -23.54 -23.93
CA GLU A 294 19.22 -23.07 -24.52
C GLU A 294 19.30 -21.54 -24.62
N ILE A 295 18.23 -20.84 -24.27
CA ILE A 295 18.10 -19.38 -24.38
C ILE A 295 17.87 -18.77 -22.99
N LEU A 296 18.80 -17.91 -22.57
CA LEU A 296 18.69 -17.14 -21.34
C LEU A 296 18.03 -15.78 -21.65
N VAL A 297 16.82 -15.58 -21.12
CA VAL A 297 16.10 -14.30 -21.20
C VAL A 297 16.35 -13.52 -19.91
N GLN A 298 17.05 -12.39 -20.02
CA GLN A 298 17.21 -11.43 -18.91
C GLN A 298 16.31 -10.23 -19.16
N THR A 299 15.58 -9.79 -18.13
CA THR A 299 14.81 -8.54 -18.18
C THR A 299 15.67 -7.39 -17.70
N GLN A 300 15.61 -6.26 -18.41
CA GLN A 300 16.23 -5.00 -18.01
C GLN A 300 15.16 -3.91 -18.05
N PRO A 301 15.09 -3.01 -17.05
CA PRO A 301 14.18 -1.87 -17.11
C PRO A 301 14.43 -1.04 -18.38
N VAL A 302 13.37 -0.55 -19.01
CA VAL A 302 13.49 0.49 -20.05
C VAL A 302 14.11 1.74 -19.42
N GLU A 303 14.92 2.48 -20.20
CA GLU A 303 15.61 3.67 -19.73
C GLU A 303 14.64 4.68 -19.08
N GLY A 304 15.00 5.18 -17.90
CA GLY A 304 14.18 6.10 -17.13
C GLY A 304 13.11 5.43 -16.24
N LEU A 305 12.94 4.10 -16.30
CA LEU A 305 12.04 3.36 -15.42
C LEU A 305 12.80 2.56 -14.36
N ALA A 306 12.27 2.57 -13.14
CA ALA A 306 12.56 1.58 -12.11
C ALA A 306 11.47 0.52 -12.16
N VAL A 307 11.82 -0.77 -12.28
CA VAL A 307 10.83 -1.84 -12.50
C VAL A 307 10.96 -2.95 -11.46
N ALA A 308 9.82 -3.49 -11.05
CA ALA A 308 9.72 -4.73 -10.30
C ALA A 308 8.61 -5.61 -10.88
N SER A 309 8.82 -6.92 -10.85
CA SER A 309 7.88 -7.91 -11.39
C SER A 309 7.66 -9.03 -10.40
N ASP A 310 6.43 -9.54 -10.33
CA ASP A 310 6.08 -10.74 -9.56
C ASP A 310 4.96 -11.54 -10.26
N LYS A 311 5.31 -12.75 -10.70
CA LYS A 311 4.48 -13.65 -11.52
C LYS A 311 3.97 -12.97 -12.78
N LEU A 312 2.72 -12.51 -12.75
CA LEU A 312 1.96 -11.97 -13.87
C LEU A 312 1.84 -10.45 -13.84
N ILE A 313 2.47 -9.77 -12.86
CA ILE A 313 2.35 -8.33 -12.69
C ILE A 313 3.75 -7.71 -12.78
N THR A 314 3.90 -6.72 -13.66
CA THR A 314 5.11 -5.91 -13.82
C THR A 314 4.74 -4.45 -13.59
N VAL A 315 5.41 -3.79 -12.64
CA VAL A 315 5.19 -2.39 -12.30
C VAL A 315 6.46 -1.60 -12.56
N GLY A 316 6.35 -0.55 -13.35
CA GLY A 316 7.42 0.41 -13.63
C GLY A 316 7.09 1.77 -13.06
N ILE A 317 8.08 2.43 -12.50
CA ILE A 317 7.98 3.77 -11.92
C ILE A 317 8.93 4.67 -12.69
N GLU A 318 8.43 5.81 -13.15
CA GLU A 318 9.27 6.79 -13.81
C GLU A 318 10.22 7.45 -12.80
N ALA A 319 11.51 7.24 -13.00
CA ALA A 319 12.56 7.64 -12.06
C ALA A 319 13.03 9.09 -12.25
N GLN A 320 12.64 9.74 -13.35
CA GLN A 320 13.00 11.14 -13.61
C GLN A 320 12.21 12.09 -12.69
N VAL A 321 12.93 12.94 -11.96
CA VAL A 321 12.36 13.94 -11.06
C VAL A 321 12.52 15.32 -11.69
N THR A 322 11.39 15.94 -12.05
CA THR A 322 11.40 17.32 -12.57
C THR A 322 11.65 18.33 -11.44
N PRO A 323 12.07 19.58 -11.74
CA PRO A 323 12.24 20.62 -10.73
C PRO A 323 10.99 20.84 -9.86
N GLU A 324 9.80 20.79 -10.44
CA GLU A 324 8.53 20.97 -9.73
C GLU A 324 8.25 19.82 -8.76
N LEU A 325 8.51 18.56 -9.20
CA LEU A 325 8.38 17.40 -8.33
C LEU A 325 9.40 17.44 -7.20
N ARG A 326 10.64 17.89 -7.48
CA ARG A 326 11.69 18.06 -6.48
C ARG A 326 11.26 19.05 -5.39
N ALA A 327 10.76 20.22 -5.79
CA ALA A 327 10.24 21.24 -4.89
C ALA A 327 9.08 20.71 -4.02
N GLU A 328 8.14 19.96 -4.59
CA GLU A 328 7.06 19.31 -3.84
C GLU A 328 7.60 18.27 -2.83
N GLY A 329 8.61 17.49 -3.23
CA GLY A 329 9.29 16.52 -2.37
C GLY A 329 9.96 17.18 -1.17
N MET A 330 10.62 18.32 -1.39
CA MET A 330 11.21 19.14 -0.32
C MET A 330 10.14 19.71 0.61
N ALA A 331 9.03 20.24 0.08
CA ALA A 331 7.92 20.73 0.90
C ALA A 331 7.35 19.64 1.82
N ARG A 332 7.18 18.42 1.31
CA ARG A 332 6.73 17.26 2.11
C ARG A 332 7.73 16.85 3.19
N GLU A 333 9.03 16.90 2.89
CA GLU A 333 10.06 16.63 3.90
C GLU A 333 10.07 17.72 4.98
N ILE A 334 9.90 19.00 4.62
CA ILE A 334 9.77 20.10 5.57
C ILE A 334 8.58 19.89 6.50
N VAL A 335 7.39 19.55 5.96
CA VAL A 335 6.20 19.22 6.78
C VAL A 335 6.52 18.11 7.77
N ARG A 336 7.22 17.05 7.34
CA ARG A 336 7.62 15.94 8.22
C ARG A 336 8.52 16.42 9.36
N ARG A 337 9.49 17.29 9.08
CA ARG A 337 10.39 17.86 10.09
C ARG A 337 9.64 18.72 11.09
N ILE A 338 8.78 19.63 10.62
CA ILE A 338 7.95 20.46 11.50
C ILE A 338 7.05 19.58 12.38
N GLN A 339 6.43 18.53 11.84
CA GLN A 339 5.59 17.63 12.62
C GLN A 339 6.37 16.82 13.67
N ALA A 340 7.60 16.39 13.34
CA ALA A 340 8.49 15.76 14.30
C ALA A 340 8.86 16.74 15.43
N MET A 341 9.24 17.97 15.07
CA MET A 341 9.55 19.03 16.03
C MET A 341 8.36 19.37 16.94
N ARG A 342 7.12 19.41 16.43
CA ARG A 342 5.91 19.62 17.26
C ARG A 342 5.79 18.54 18.34
N LYS A 343 6.02 17.28 17.96
CA LYS A 343 5.99 16.15 18.90
C LYS A 343 7.12 16.22 19.92
N GLU A 344 8.33 16.55 19.49
CA GLU A 344 9.52 16.62 20.36
C GLU A 344 9.46 17.82 21.31
N ALA A 345 8.87 18.93 20.87
CA ALA A 345 8.54 20.08 21.72
C ALA A 345 7.38 19.84 22.71
N GLY A 346 6.76 18.65 22.67
CA GLY A 346 5.67 18.27 23.57
C GLY A 346 4.33 18.95 23.27
N PHE A 347 4.13 19.46 22.05
CA PHE A 347 2.87 20.10 21.67
C PHE A 347 1.76 19.05 21.49
N ASN A 348 0.53 19.45 21.83
CA ASN A 348 -0.63 18.64 21.54
C ASN A 348 -0.90 18.64 20.04
N ILE A 349 -1.52 17.56 19.58
CA ILE A 349 -1.73 17.33 18.15
C ILE A 349 -2.64 18.38 17.48
N GLU A 350 -3.51 19.05 18.26
CA GLU A 350 -4.38 20.15 17.87
C GLU A 350 -3.77 21.56 18.02
N ASP A 351 -2.60 21.68 18.64
CA ASP A 351 -1.98 22.98 18.91
C ASP A 351 -1.61 23.67 17.59
N ARG A 352 -2.06 24.91 17.44
CA ARG A 352 -1.64 25.80 16.35
C ARG A 352 -0.31 26.47 16.71
N ILE A 353 0.56 26.65 15.73
CA ILE A 353 1.92 27.15 15.93
C ILE A 353 2.28 28.28 14.98
N HIS A 354 3.34 29.02 15.30
CA HIS A 354 4.10 29.82 14.35
C HIS A 354 5.37 29.06 13.98
N THR A 355 5.65 28.95 12.69
CA THR A 355 6.88 28.33 12.18
C THR A 355 7.82 29.41 11.67
N TYR A 356 9.03 29.43 12.21
CA TYR A 356 10.12 30.29 11.78
C TYR A 356 11.07 29.47 10.92
N TYR A 357 11.63 30.08 9.89
CA TYR A 357 12.64 29.43 9.06
C TYR A 357 13.74 30.39 8.64
N LEU A 358 14.96 29.84 8.54
CA LEU A 358 16.11 30.47 7.90
C LEU A 358 16.73 29.46 6.93
N GLY A 359 16.74 29.81 5.65
CA GLY A 359 17.33 29.01 4.59
C GLY A 359 17.53 29.88 3.35
N GLU A 360 18.41 29.44 2.45
CA GLU A 360 18.76 30.14 1.22
C GLU A 360 18.45 29.26 -0.01
N GLY A 361 18.42 29.89 -1.19
CA GLY A 361 18.25 29.20 -2.46
C GLY A 361 16.91 28.45 -2.58
N GLU A 362 16.98 27.22 -3.11
CA GLU A 362 15.82 26.39 -3.42
C GLU A 362 14.90 26.16 -2.21
N LEU A 363 15.45 26.00 -1.00
CA LEU A 363 14.63 25.79 0.20
C LEU A 363 13.81 27.03 0.59
N ALA A 364 14.37 28.23 0.41
CA ALA A 364 13.63 29.46 0.65
C ALA A 364 12.48 29.64 -0.35
N GLU A 365 12.74 29.32 -1.63
CA GLU A 365 11.71 29.34 -2.69
C GLU A 365 10.61 28.31 -2.43
N VAL A 366 10.96 27.11 -1.97
CA VAL A 366 10.00 26.07 -1.58
C VAL A 366 9.14 26.53 -0.42
N MET A 367 9.73 27.10 0.65
CA MET A 367 8.99 27.61 1.81
C MET A 367 7.97 28.69 1.42
N GLN A 368 8.30 29.53 0.44
CA GLN A 368 7.40 30.57 -0.07
C GLN A 368 6.30 29.97 -0.96
N THR A 369 6.69 29.20 -1.98
CA THR A 369 5.80 28.65 -3.00
C THR A 369 4.80 27.67 -2.42
N TRP A 370 5.23 26.83 -1.47
CA TRP A 370 4.40 25.81 -0.81
C TRP A 370 3.89 26.25 0.56
N SER A 371 3.94 27.55 0.87
CA SER A 371 3.58 28.08 2.19
C SER A 371 2.18 27.67 2.67
N ALA A 372 1.18 27.73 1.78
CA ALA A 372 -0.19 27.33 2.08
C ALA A 372 -0.29 25.84 2.46
N TYR A 373 0.35 24.97 1.67
CA TYR A 373 0.39 23.53 1.91
C TYR A 373 1.12 23.18 3.23
N ILE A 374 2.30 23.77 3.44
CA ILE A 374 3.08 23.55 4.67
C ILE A 374 2.26 23.99 5.88
N SER A 375 1.63 25.16 5.81
CA SER A 375 0.82 25.70 6.90
C SER A 375 -0.38 24.82 7.23
N SER A 376 -1.12 24.37 6.21
CA SER A 376 -2.29 23.50 6.42
C SER A 376 -1.92 22.15 7.02
N GLU A 377 -0.83 21.53 6.55
CA GLU A 377 -0.43 20.22 7.04
C GLU A 377 0.23 20.27 8.43
N THR A 378 0.73 21.43 8.87
CA THR A 378 1.45 21.59 10.16
C THR A 378 0.65 22.33 11.24
N LEU A 379 -0.57 22.77 10.93
CA LEU A 379 -1.35 23.70 11.76
C LEU A 379 -0.59 24.99 12.08
N SER A 380 0.24 25.45 11.14
CA SER A 380 0.95 26.71 11.29
C SER A 380 0.05 27.88 10.92
N LEU A 381 -0.04 28.87 11.81
CA LEU A 381 -0.71 30.14 11.59
C LEU A 381 0.06 31.02 10.60
N GLN A 382 1.38 30.96 10.68
CA GLN A 382 2.28 31.74 9.82
C GLN A 382 3.62 31.04 9.65
N LEU A 383 4.19 31.15 8.44
CA LEU A 383 5.58 30.85 8.15
C LEU A 383 6.38 32.15 8.10
N VAL A 384 7.31 32.34 9.03
CA VAL A 384 8.06 33.59 9.20
C VAL A 384 9.51 33.37 8.77
N ASN A 385 9.95 34.08 7.74
CA ASN A 385 11.35 34.10 7.34
C ASN A 385 12.13 35.06 8.27
N ALA A 386 12.47 34.58 9.46
CA ALA A 386 13.21 35.33 10.46
C ALA A 386 13.88 34.37 11.45
N GLN A 387 14.82 34.91 12.22
CA GLN A 387 15.43 34.17 13.31
C GLN A 387 14.35 33.74 14.32
N PRO A 388 14.32 32.46 14.72
CA PRO A 388 13.34 32.01 15.70
C PRO A 388 13.47 32.80 17.02
N PRO A 389 12.34 33.21 17.64
CA PRO A 389 12.36 33.99 18.86
C PRO A 389 12.77 33.14 20.06
N GLU A 390 13.13 33.81 21.17
CA GLU A 390 13.39 33.12 22.44
C GLU A 390 12.19 32.26 22.87
N GLY A 391 12.51 31.06 23.36
CA GLY A 391 11.53 30.03 23.74
C GLY A 391 10.91 29.25 22.58
N ALA A 392 11.31 29.49 21.32
CA ALA A 392 10.99 28.58 20.23
C ALA A 392 11.82 27.29 20.35
N TYR A 393 11.25 26.15 19.96
CA TYR A 393 11.99 24.91 19.78
C TYR A 393 12.64 24.92 18.39
N ILE A 394 13.97 24.81 18.32
CA ILE A 394 14.75 25.09 17.11
C ILE A 394 15.57 23.86 16.74
N GLU A 395 15.56 23.52 15.45
CA GLU A 395 16.42 22.49 14.88
C GLU A 395 17.03 22.95 13.55
N VAL A 396 18.20 22.41 13.23
CA VAL A 396 18.86 22.59 11.94
C VAL A 396 18.77 21.27 11.17
N HIS A 397 18.29 21.32 9.93
CA HIS A 397 18.10 20.16 9.09
C HIS A 397 18.88 20.28 7.78
N ASP A 398 19.46 19.17 7.36
CA ASP A 398 19.94 18.99 5.98
C ASP A 398 18.83 18.37 5.13
N ILE A 399 18.42 19.08 4.08
CA ILE A 399 17.44 18.61 3.11
C ILE A 399 18.11 18.63 1.74
N ASP A 400 18.45 17.43 1.27
CA ASP A 400 19.12 17.19 -0.02
C ASP A 400 20.41 18.02 -0.20
N GLY A 401 21.19 18.17 0.87
CA GLY A 401 22.48 18.86 0.88
C GLY A 401 22.41 20.37 1.13
N ALA A 402 21.21 20.91 1.40
CA ALA A 402 21.01 22.30 1.77
C ALA A 402 20.50 22.42 3.22
N SER A 403 21.04 23.40 3.95
CA SER A 403 20.73 23.61 5.37
C SER A 403 19.49 24.49 5.54
N LEU A 404 18.56 24.05 6.38
CA LEU A 404 17.37 24.78 6.80
C LEU A 404 17.30 24.81 8.32
N THR A 405 17.31 26.01 8.91
CA THR A 405 16.96 26.18 10.31
C THR A 405 15.45 26.32 10.42
N LEU A 406 14.81 25.52 11.25
CA LEU A 406 13.39 25.60 11.56
C LEU A 406 13.21 25.93 13.05
N GLY A 407 12.21 26.74 13.36
CA GLY A 407 11.77 27.02 14.72
C GLY A 407 10.26 26.86 14.85
N VAL A 408 9.78 26.21 15.89
CA VAL A 408 8.34 26.10 16.19
C VAL A 408 8.02 26.73 17.54
N LYS A 409 6.95 27.52 17.58
CA LYS A 409 6.45 28.16 18.81
C LYS A 409 4.93 28.14 18.81
N ARG A 410 4.33 27.73 19.93
CA ARG A 410 2.88 27.72 20.10
C ARG A 410 2.30 29.13 20.10
#